data_AF-A0A2D0N7M8-F1
#
_entry.id   AF-A0A2D0N7M8-F1
#
_cell.length_a   1.000
_cell.length_b   1.000
_cell.length_c   1.000
_cell.angle_alpha   90.00
_cell.angle_beta   90.00
_cell.angle_gamma   90.00
#
_symmetry.space_group_name_H-M   'P 1'
#
loop_
_entity.id
_entity.type
_entity.pdbx_description
1 polymer ?
#
loop_
_entity_poly.entity_id
_entity_poly.type
_entity_poly.pdbx_seq_one_letter_code
_entity_poly.pdbx_strand_id
1 'polypeptide(L)'
;MLTIENGFPTTFYNISGNVHLHEGPTLPPDLPAITPPVNIINTGQDLFVHFVWSESGSLANSFAGWSFECRIFFELMGSGEVGSNPAPVNVAFNTTTNNYSAVITIPDGTLAEGAYKLIATIVLHDPSGNPTPLAAYDEVGVLQVYG
;
A
#
# COMPACT_ATOMS: atom_id res chain seq x y z
N MET A 1 3.58 -7.38 -6.84
CA MET A 1 3.78 -8.41 -5.78
C MET A 1 4.86 -7.85 -4.87
N LEU A 2 4.69 -7.93 -3.54
CA LEU A 2 5.65 -7.35 -2.62
C LEU A 2 7.03 -8.03 -2.74
N THR A 3 8.06 -7.21 -2.94
CA THR A 3 9.46 -7.56 -2.74
C THR A 3 9.78 -7.39 -1.26
N ILE A 4 10.26 -8.45 -0.60
CA ILE A 4 10.47 -8.50 0.85
C ILE A 4 11.96 -8.42 1.18
N GLU A 5 12.32 -7.50 2.05
CA GLU A 5 13.60 -7.47 2.75
C GLU A 5 13.38 -7.90 4.21
N ASN A 6 13.90 -9.08 4.56
CA ASN A 6 13.70 -9.66 5.88
C ASN A 6 15.04 -9.97 6.54
N GLY A 7 15.40 -9.19 7.56
CA GLY A 7 16.58 -9.42 8.39
C GLY A 7 16.40 -10.52 9.43
N PHE A 8 15.19 -11.05 9.62
CA PHE A 8 14.96 -12.26 10.40
C PHE A 8 15.20 -13.50 9.52
N PRO A 9 15.72 -14.60 10.09
CA PRO A 9 15.81 -15.84 9.33
C PRO A 9 14.42 -16.31 8.90
N THR A 10 14.23 -16.55 7.60
CA THR A 10 12.93 -16.88 7.00
C THR A 10 12.31 -18.19 7.53
N THR A 11 13.13 -19.07 8.11
CA THR A 11 12.68 -20.27 8.83
C THR A 11 11.87 -19.95 10.09
N PHE A 12 12.05 -18.76 10.65
CA PHE A 12 11.43 -18.35 11.91
C PHE A 12 10.38 -17.26 11.74
N TYR A 13 10.47 -16.47 10.67
CA TYR A 13 9.50 -15.44 10.35
C TYR A 13 9.49 -15.14 8.85
N ASN A 14 8.32 -15.16 8.24
CA ASN A 14 8.13 -14.89 6.83
C ASN A 14 6.88 -14.02 6.60
N ILE A 15 6.93 -13.18 5.58
CA ILE A 15 5.83 -12.33 5.13
C ILE A 15 5.70 -12.44 3.62
N SER A 16 4.48 -12.38 3.10
CA SER A 16 4.20 -12.32 1.68
C SER A 16 2.91 -11.58 1.41
N GLY A 17 2.79 -10.95 0.24
CA GLY A 17 1.57 -10.22 -0.09
C GLY A 17 1.66 -9.46 -1.40
N ASN A 18 0.64 -8.65 -1.64
CA ASN A 18 0.47 -7.87 -2.84
C ASN A 18 -0.22 -6.55 -2.54
N VAL A 19 0.04 -5.59 -3.43
CA VAL A 19 -0.68 -4.31 -3.47
C VAL A 19 -1.49 -4.27 -4.76
N HIS A 20 -2.71 -3.73 -4.69
CA HIS A 20 -3.54 -3.52 -5.88
C HIS A 20 -4.35 -2.24 -5.76
N LEU A 21 -4.75 -1.71 -6.91
CA LEU A 21 -5.49 -0.47 -7.05
C LEU A 21 -6.96 -0.74 -7.35
N HIS A 22 -7.82 0.11 -6.81
CA HIS A 22 -9.24 0.15 -7.07
C HIS A 22 -9.69 1.60 -7.21
N GLU A 23 -10.53 1.89 -8.18
CA GLU A 23 -11.11 3.22 -8.39
C GLU A 23 -12.51 3.27 -7.77
N GLY A 24 -12.89 4.41 -7.21
CA GLY A 24 -14.24 4.66 -6.72
C GLY A 24 -15.29 4.63 -7.84
N PRO A 25 -16.58 4.54 -7.51
CA PRO A 25 -17.65 4.50 -8.52
C PRO A 25 -17.60 5.75 -9.40
N THR A 26 -17.68 5.57 -10.72
CA THR A 26 -17.85 6.67 -11.69
C THR A 26 -19.17 7.38 -11.43
N LEU A 27 -19.15 8.71 -11.32
CA LEU A 27 -20.35 9.54 -11.39
C LEU A 27 -20.51 10.02 -12.84
N PRO A 28 -21.60 9.69 -13.58
CA PRO A 28 -22.87 9.09 -13.14
C PRO A 28 -22.85 7.54 -13.13
N PRO A 29 -23.81 6.90 -12.42
CA PRO A 29 -23.84 5.46 -12.08
C PRO A 29 -24.03 4.47 -13.26
N ASP A 30 -23.90 4.91 -14.50
CA ASP A 30 -24.26 4.13 -15.70
C ASP A 30 -23.08 3.37 -16.33
N LEU A 31 -21.87 3.51 -15.80
CA LEU A 31 -20.72 2.70 -16.21
C LEU A 31 -20.57 1.48 -15.29
N PRO A 32 -20.30 0.28 -15.84
CA PRO A 32 -20.09 -0.91 -15.04
C PRO A 32 -18.90 -0.69 -14.09
N ALA A 33 -19.07 -1.10 -12.83
CA ALA A 33 -17.98 -1.10 -11.86
C ALA A 33 -16.79 -1.87 -12.47
N ILE A 34 -15.64 -1.19 -12.57
CA ILE A 34 -14.44 -1.78 -13.15
C ILE A 34 -13.86 -2.75 -12.11
N THR A 35 -13.69 -4.02 -12.49
CA THR A 35 -13.04 -5.00 -11.61
C THR A 35 -11.55 -4.65 -11.48
N PRO A 36 -11.00 -4.57 -10.25
CA PRO A 36 -9.56 -4.38 -10.03
C PRO A 36 -8.71 -5.41 -10.79
N PRO A 37 -7.45 -5.08 -11.15
CA PRO A 37 -6.74 -3.82 -10.89
C PRO A 37 -6.98 -2.75 -11.98
N VAL A 38 -6.99 -1.47 -11.57
CA VAL A 38 -7.11 -0.31 -12.47
C VAL A 38 -5.86 0.55 -12.41
N ASN A 39 -5.32 0.90 -13.58
CA ASN A 39 -4.12 1.75 -13.71
C ASN A 39 -4.42 3.04 -14.49
N ILE A 40 -5.70 3.32 -14.78
CA ILE A 40 -6.18 4.50 -15.46
C ILE A 40 -7.36 5.00 -14.64
N ILE A 41 -7.29 6.24 -14.14
CA ILE A 41 -8.32 6.81 -13.26
C ILE A 41 -8.69 8.24 -13.66
N ASN A 42 -9.92 8.65 -13.35
CA ASN A 42 -10.34 10.04 -13.51
C ASN A 42 -9.95 10.91 -12.31
N THR A 43 -9.62 12.18 -12.53
CA THR A 43 -9.34 13.16 -11.45
C THR A 43 -10.53 13.36 -10.50
N GLY A 44 -11.76 13.11 -10.95
CA GLY A 44 -13.00 13.25 -10.17
C GLY A 44 -13.41 11.99 -9.41
N GLN A 45 -12.51 11.02 -9.24
CA GLN A 45 -12.78 9.77 -8.52
C GLN A 45 -11.75 9.52 -7.42
N ASP A 46 -12.22 8.95 -6.32
CA ASP A 46 -11.35 8.42 -5.28
C ASP A 46 -10.53 7.25 -5.83
N LEU A 47 -9.26 7.16 -5.44
CA LEU A 47 -8.40 6.00 -5.67
C LEU A 47 -8.13 5.28 -4.34
N PHE A 48 -8.22 3.96 -4.34
CA PHE A 48 -7.94 3.11 -3.20
C PHE A 48 -6.72 2.24 -3.48
N VAL A 49 -5.74 2.28 -2.57
CA VAL A 49 -4.57 1.39 -2.61
C VAL A 49 -4.70 0.34 -1.52
N HIS A 50 -4.93 -0.90 -1.95
CA HIS A 50 -5.16 -2.04 -1.07
C HIS A 50 -3.88 -2.83 -0.84
N PHE A 51 -3.45 -2.88 0.41
CA PHE A 51 -2.40 -3.78 0.89
C PHE A 51 -3.07 -5.05 1.40
N VAL A 52 -2.61 -6.20 0.93
CA VAL A 52 -3.02 -7.51 1.47
C VAL A 52 -1.77 -8.34 1.66
N TRP A 53 -1.54 -8.81 2.89
CA TRP A 53 -0.37 -9.62 3.20
C TRP A 53 -0.68 -10.65 4.27
N SER A 54 0.19 -11.65 4.36
CA SER A 54 0.16 -12.70 5.36
C SER A 54 1.53 -12.79 6.02
N GLU A 55 1.55 -13.14 7.29
CA GLU A 55 2.77 -13.48 8.01
C GLU A 55 2.66 -14.87 8.63
N SER A 56 3.82 -15.50 8.83
CA SER A 56 3.92 -16.83 9.40
C SER A 56 5.28 -17.02 10.06
N GLY A 57 5.35 -17.90 11.07
CA GLY A 57 6.60 -18.29 11.70
C GLY A 57 6.51 -18.24 13.23
N SER A 58 7.45 -18.92 13.89
CA SER A 58 7.45 -19.04 15.35
C SER A 58 7.79 -17.75 16.08
N LEU A 59 8.46 -16.79 15.42
CA LEU A 59 8.81 -15.50 16.02
C LEU A 59 7.62 -14.52 16.12
N ALA A 60 6.52 -14.73 15.39
CA ALA A 60 5.34 -13.86 15.44
C ALA A 60 4.85 -13.62 16.88
N ASN A 61 4.92 -14.66 17.72
CA ASN A 61 4.54 -14.60 19.14
C ASN A 61 5.38 -13.61 19.97
N SER A 62 6.55 -13.22 19.49
CA SER A 62 7.49 -12.34 20.20
C SER A 62 7.27 -10.85 19.90
N PHE A 63 6.43 -10.52 18.90
CA PHE A 63 6.24 -9.15 18.40
C PHE A 63 5.03 -8.45 19.01
N ALA A 64 4.74 -8.73 20.29
CA ALA A 64 3.63 -8.09 21.00
C ALA A 64 3.81 -6.57 21.07
N GLY A 65 2.79 -5.83 20.65
CA GLY A 65 2.81 -4.36 20.63
C GLY A 65 3.51 -3.72 19.43
N TRP A 66 3.97 -4.53 18.46
CA TRP A 66 4.55 -4.03 17.22
C TRP A 66 3.45 -3.59 16.24
N SER A 67 3.82 -2.92 15.16
CA SER A 67 2.87 -2.52 14.12
C SER A 67 3.49 -2.47 12.73
N PHE A 68 2.68 -2.72 11.71
CA PHE A 68 3.05 -2.49 10.32
C PHE A 68 2.63 -1.09 9.90
N GLU A 69 3.56 -0.34 9.31
CA GLU A 69 3.29 0.94 8.67
C GLU A 69 3.19 0.74 7.15
N CYS A 70 2.02 1.00 6.58
CA CYS A 70 1.80 1.03 5.13
C CYS A 70 1.92 2.47 4.61
N ARG A 71 2.72 2.68 3.57
CA ARG A 71 2.87 3.97 2.88
C ARG A 71 2.76 3.82 1.38
N ILE A 72 2.36 4.88 0.72
CA ILE A 72 2.48 5.01 -0.72
C ILE A 72 3.17 6.31 -1.10
N PHE A 73 3.86 6.26 -2.23
CA PHE A 73 4.56 7.39 -2.83
C PHE A 73 4.16 7.50 -4.29
N PHE A 74 3.75 8.70 -4.68
CA PHE A 74 3.51 9.04 -6.08
C PHE A 74 4.69 9.85 -6.60
N GLU A 75 5.17 9.50 -7.78
CA GLU A 75 6.14 10.28 -8.53
C GLU A 75 5.55 10.64 -9.88
N LEU A 76 5.33 11.94 -10.14
CA LEU A 76 4.82 12.41 -11.42
C LEU A 76 5.91 12.26 -12.48
N MET A 77 5.59 11.56 -13.56
CA MET A 77 6.50 11.40 -14.69
C MET A 77 6.55 12.69 -15.50
N GLY A 78 7.73 13.33 -15.56
CA GLY A 78 7.94 14.57 -16.30
C GLY A 78 8.28 15.75 -15.39
N SER A 79 7.84 16.95 -15.79
CA SER A 79 8.14 18.19 -15.06
C SER A 79 7.02 18.54 -14.08
N GLY A 80 7.11 18.06 -12.85
CA GLY A 80 6.26 18.49 -11.73
C GLY A 80 6.48 17.64 -10.47
N GLU A 81 5.96 18.10 -9.33
CA GLU A 81 5.98 17.38 -8.05
C GLU A 81 4.56 17.04 -7.61
N VAL A 82 4.38 15.93 -6.90
CA VAL A 82 3.11 15.62 -6.25
C VAL A 82 2.99 16.46 -4.99
N GLY A 83 1.90 17.23 -4.86
CA GLY A 83 1.74 18.27 -3.83
C GLY A 83 1.82 17.77 -2.38
N SER A 84 1.58 16.48 -2.12
CA SER A 84 1.87 15.78 -0.87
C SER A 84 1.57 14.29 -0.98
N ASN A 85 2.42 13.43 -0.41
CA ASN A 85 2.07 12.00 -0.28
C ASN A 85 1.00 11.80 0.81
N PRO A 86 0.14 10.78 0.67
CA PRO A 86 -0.86 10.44 1.67
C PRO A 86 -0.24 10.05 3.01
N ALA A 87 -0.99 10.23 4.09
CA ALA A 87 -0.57 9.78 5.41
C ALA A 87 -0.43 8.24 5.45
N PRO A 88 0.55 7.72 6.22
CA PRO A 88 0.68 6.28 6.44
C PRO A 88 -0.54 5.71 7.17
N VAL A 89 -0.80 4.42 6.94
CA VAL A 89 -1.75 3.63 7.75
C VAL A 89 -0.96 2.65 8.60
N ASN A 90 -1.22 2.66 9.91
CA ASN A 90 -0.61 1.73 10.86
C ASN A 90 -1.58 0.59 11.19
N VAL A 91 -1.10 -0.65 11.09
CA VAL A 91 -1.86 -1.86 11.42
C VAL A 91 -1.18 -2.57 12.58
N ALA A 92 -1.90 -2.76 13.68
CA ALA A 92 -1.37 -3.44 14.86
C ALA A 92 -0.97 -4.89 14.52
N PHE A 93 0.19 -5.31 15.03
CA PHE A 93 0.68 -6.66 14.86
C PHE A 93 -0.16 -7.64 15.71
N ASN A 94 -0.60 -8.74 15.10
CA ASN A 94 -1.21 -9.86 15.80
C ASN A 94 -0.14 -10.92 16.08
N THR A 95 0.05 -11.30 17.33
CA THR A 95 1.14 -12.21 17.76
C THR A 95 0.98 -13.65 17.29
N THR A 96 -0.02 -13.96 16.48
CA THR A 96 -0.22 -15.27 15.85
C THR A 96 -0.30 -15.08 14.34
N THR A 97 0.12 -16.10 13.58
CA THR A 97 -0.05 -16.18 12.12
C THR A 97 -1.38 -15.55 11.68
N ASN A 98 -1.30 -14.47 10.92
CA ASN A 98 -2.47 -13.71 10.54
C ASN A 98 -2.40 -13.21 9.10
N ASN A 99 -3.58 -12.98 8.53
CA ASN A 99 -3.75 -12.25 7.28
C ASN A 99 -4.15 -10.81 7.63
N TYR A 100 -3.51 -9.87 6.96
CA TYR A 100 -3.70 -8.45 7.20
C TYR A 100 -4.18 -7.76 5.92
N SER A 101 -4.90 -6.67 6.11
CA SER A 101 -5.22 -5.74 5.05
C SER A 101 -5.17 -4.30 5.56
N ALA A 102 -4.82 -3.40 4.65
CA ALA A 102 -4.90 -1.96 4.87
C ALA A 102 -5.34 -1.28 3.57
N VAL A 103 -6.01 -0.14 3.69
CA VAL A 103 -6.42 0.68 2.55
C VAL A 103 -5.96 2.10 2.79
N ILE A 104 -5.26 2.66 1.80
CA ILE A 104 -5.00 4.10 1.74
C ILE A 104 -5.94 4.69 0.69
N THR A 105 -6.79 5.61 1.12
CA THR A 105 -7.74 6.33 0.24
C THR A 105 -7.13 7.64 -0.22
N ILE A 106 -7.19 7.88 -1.52
CA ILE A 106 -6.76 9.09 -2.20
C ILE A 106 -8.02 9.78 -2.67
N PRO A 107 -8.44 10.86 -2.02
CA PRO A 107 -9.65 11.55 -2.41
C PRO A 107 -9.59 12.08 -3.84
N ASP A 108 -10.74 12.22 -4.49
CA ASP A 108 -10.86 12.95 -5.75
C ASP A 108 -10.15 14.32 -5.70
N GLY A 109 -9.66 14.77 -6.85
CA GLY A 109 -8.94 16.03 -7.00
C GLY A 109 -7.55 16.08 -6.35
N THR A 110 -7.12 15.04 -5.63
CA THR A 110 -5.79 15.00 -4.98
C THR A 110 -4.67 14.90 -6.01
N LEU A 111 -4.86 14.09 -7.06
CA LEU A 111 -3.89 13.90 -8.13
C LEU A 111 -4.28 14.74 -9.35
N ALA A 112 -3.34 15.51 -9.88
CA ALA A 112 -3.51 16.20 -11.15
C ALA A 112 -3.40 15.22 -12.32
N GLU A 113 -3.90 15.60 -13.50
CA GLU A 113 -3.71 14.83 -14.73
C GLU A 113 -2.23 14.55 -15.00
N GLY A 114 -1.92 13.32 -15.42
CA GLY A 114 -0.56 12.89 -15.70
C GLY A 114 -0.34 11.40 -15.55
N ALA A 115 0.91 10.97 -15.74
CA ALA A 115 1.32 9.60 -15.48
C ALA A 115 2.19 9.59 -14.22
N TYR A 116 1.89 8.70 -13.28
CA TYR A 116 2.61 8.58 -12.00
C TYR A 116 3.25 7.21 -11.88
N LYS A 117 4.48 7.15 -11.38
CA LYS A 117 5.02 5.92 -10.80
C LYS A 117 4.49 5.80 -9.37
N LEU A 118 3.93 4.65 -9.03
CA LEU A 118 3.44 4.37 -7.69
C LEU A 118 4.31 3.32 -7.00
N ILE A 119 4.84 3.70 -5.84
CA ILE A 119 5.57 2.81 -4.93
C ILE A 119 4.74 2.63 -3.66
N ALA A 120 4.54 1.38 -3.25
CA ALA A 120 3.90 1.04 -1.99
C ALA A 120 4.92 0.35 -1.08
N THR A 121 4.92 0.67 0.22
CA THR A 121 5.83 0.07 1.19
C THR A 121 5.11 -0.42 2.43
N ILE A 122 5.63 -1.49 3.04
CA ILE A 122 5.27 -1.96 4.38
C ILE A 122 6.55 -1.98 5.21
N VAL A 123 6.55 -1.34 6.38
CA VAL A 123 7.67 -1.40 7.34
C VAL A 123 7.14 -1.89 8.67
N LEU A 124 7.83 -2.83 9.31
CA LEU A 124 7.47 -3.27 10.66
C LEU A 124 8.19 -2.39 11.69
N HIS A 125 7.44 -1.90 12.68
CA HIS A 125 7.91 -1.06 13.77
C HIS A 125 7.80 -1.77 15.11
N ASP A 126 8.78 -1.52 15.99
CA ASP A 126 8.76 -1.96 17.38
C ASP A 126 7.74 -1.14 18.22
N PRO A 127 7.49 -1.49 19.50
CA PRO A 127 6.53 -0.77 20.35
C PRO A 127 6.93 0.67 20.68
N SER A 128 8.19 1.05 20.43
CA SER A 128 8.68 2.42 20.56
C SER A 128 8.55 3.22 19.26
N GLY A 129 8.04 2.60 18.19
CA GLY A 129 7.89 3.20 16.88
C GLY A 129 9.15 3.20 16.03
N ASN A 130 10.21 2.48 16.41
CA ASN A 130 11.42 2.40 15.58
C ASN A 130 11.24 1.37 14.45
N PRO A 131 11.75 1.66 13.24
CA PRO A 131 11.74 0.68 12.16
C PRO A 131 12.63 -0.52 12.51
N THR A 132 12.18 -1.69 12.09
CA THR A 132 12.85 -2.98 12.30
C THR A 132 13.52 -3.43 10.99
N PRO A 133 14.31 -4.53 10.96
CA PRO A 133 14.96 -4.97 9.74
C PRO A 133 14.00 -5.76 8.81
N LEU A 134 12.69 -5.57 8.95
CA LEU A 134 11.68 -6.12 8.06
C LEU A 134 10.98 -4.98 7.33
N ALA A 135 11.14 -4.97 6.01
CA ALA A 135 10.48 -4.05 5.11
C ALA A 135 10.04 -4.78 3.83
N ALA A 136 9.06 -4.21 3.15
CA ALA A 136 8.59 -4.68 1.87
C ALA A 136 8.24 -3.50 0.98
N TYR A 137 8.39 -3.67 -0.33
CA TYR A 137 7.91 -2.70 -1.30
C TYR A 137 7.32 -3.36 -2.54
N ASP A 138 6.41 -2.67 -3.21
CA ASP A 138 5.87 -3.03 -4.52
C ASP A 138 5.98 -1.82 -5.45
N GLU A 139 6.55 -2.02 -6.64
CA GLU A 139 6.40 -1.06 -7.74
C GLU A 139 5.07 -1.37 -8.41
N VAL A 140 3.98 -0.80 -7.88
CA VAL A 140 2.60 -1.13 -8.29
C VAL A 140 2.40 -0.91 -9.80
N GLY A 141 3.11 0.07 -10.35
CA GLY A 141 3.21 0.31 -11.78
C GLY A 141 3.05 1.78 -12.12
N VAL A 142 2.68 2.04 -13.38
CA VAL A 142 2.33 3.37 -13.86
C VAL A 142 0.82 3.56 -13.72
N LEU A 143 0.43 4.63 -13.02
CA LEU A 143 -0.94 5.10 -12.90
C LEU A 143 -1.14 6.29 -13.84
N GLN A 144 -2.08 6.20 -14.77
CA GLN A 144 -2.53 7.32 -15.58
C GLN A 144 -3.73 8.01 -14.93
N VAL A 145 -3.66 9.32 -14.78
CA VAL A 145 -4.75 10.18 -14.30
C VAL A 145 -5.19 11.09 -15.44
N TYR A 146 -6.49 11.10 -15.74
CA TYR A 146 -7.10 11.93 -16.78
C TYR A 146 -8.28 12.75 -16.23
N GLY A 147 -8.59 13.88 -16.85
CA GLY A 147 -9.68 14.78 -16.47
C GLY A 147 -10.66 15.02 -17.60
#